data_AF-A0A1E4T268-F1
#
_entry.id   AF-A0A1E4T268-F1
#
_cell.length_a   1.000
_cell.length_b   1.000
_cell.length_c   1.000
_cell.angle_alpha   90.00
_cell.angle_beta   90.00
_cell.angle_gamma   90.00
#
_symmetry.space_group_name_H-M   'P 1'
#
loop_
_entity.id
_entity.type
_entity.pdbx_description
1 polymer ?
#
loop_
_entity_poly.entity_id
_entity_poly.type
_entity_poly.pdbx_seq_one_letter_code
_entity_poly.pdbx_strand_id
1 'polypeptide(L)'
;MMKLSYKSVQFELVLNIEGLTNIPQLDNNICYMQRSISNSRLKTFKQQQHHKDTFTSKKYPVKDHKCSFEADGKSVIPVKLYADPKDNYTLSDKWLQITFIIEDPQTNSKEKLGLLELNLTEYVNERSPVNLRYLLKKSKTNSILKFSIFVKHLQSDQSFEYNIPNKTTSQIYQGLKDTIVEHHVSDSKSGADQMLCDIVNKTFRFTWQYIESRYEEYTPSECIRDIVEYNGNGWKKNDEGMNY
;
A
#
# COMPACT_ATOMS: atom_id res chain seq x y z
N MET A 1 -22.76 23.54 -24.83
CA MET A 1 -22.12 22.27 -24.43
C MET A 1 -20.63 22.38 -24.75
N MET A 2 -19.79 22.84 -23.82
CA MET A 2 -18.35 23.02 -24.08
C MET A 2 -17.65 21.66 -24.09
N LYS A 3 -17.07 21.26 -25.22
CA LYS A 3 -16.13 20.13 -25.29
C LYS A 3 -14.91 20.48 -24.43
N LEU A 4 -14.74 19.79 -23.30
CA LEU A 4 -13.50 19.85 -22.52
C LEU A 4 -12.39 19.22 -23.38
N SER A 5 -11.42 20.03 -23.79
CA SER A 5 -10.26 19.62 -24.56
C SER A 5 -9.22 18.99 -23.62
N TYR A 6 -9.51 17.78 -23.11
CA TYR A 6 -8.53 17.03 -22.33
C TYR A 6 -7.33 16.66 -23.22
N LYS A 7 -6.12 17.00 -22.76
CA LYS A 7 -4.89 16.56 -23.43
C LYS A 7 -4.52 15.18 -22.91
N SER A 8 -4.45 14.19 -23.79
CA SER A 8 -3.96 12.89 -23.38
C SER A 8 -2.45 12.86 -23.27
N VAL A 9 -1.97 12.27 -22.20
CA VAL A 9 -0.56 12.19 -21.85
C VAL A 9 -0.19 10.71 -21.63
N GLN A 10 0.96 10.29 -22.16
CA GLN A 10 1.43 8.91 -22.09
C GLN A 10 2.49 8.75 -21.01
N PHE A 11 2.30 7.75 -20.18
CA PHE A 11 3.18 7.36 -19.09
C PHE A 11 3.52 5.87 -19.20
N GLU A 12 4.55 5.47 -18.48
CA GLU A 12 4.96 4.10 -18.27
C GLU A 12 5.00 3.84 -16.76
N LEU A 13 4.16 2.91 -16.30
CA LEU A 13 4.17 2.43 -14.93
C LEU A 13 5.21 1.32 -14.80
N VAL A 14 6.28 1.59 -14.07
CA VAL A 14 7.24 0.57 -13.62
C VAL A 14 6.83 0.14 -12.22
N LEU A 15 6.37 -1.10 -12.10
CA LEU A 15 5.88 -1.71 -10.87
C LEU A 15 6.76 -2.91 -10.50
N ASN A 16 7.17 -3.01 -9.24
CA ASN A 16 7.87 -4.17 -8.70
C ASN A 16 7.18 -4.63 -7.40
N ILE A 17 6.33 -5.65 -7.49
CA ILE A 17 5.74 -6.31 -6.33
C ILE A 17 6.77 -7.32 -5.78
N GLU A 18 7.49 -6.94 -4.73
CA GLU A 18 8.53 -7.81 -4.16
C GLU A 18 7.92 -9.03 -3.46
N GLY A 19 6.89 -8.77 -2.65
CA GLY A 19 6.25 -9.83 -1.88
C GLY A 19 5.36 -9.33 -0.75
N LEU A 20 4.78 -10.31 -0.08
CA LEU A 20 3.94 -10.16 1.08
C LEU A 20 4.62 -10.77 2.31
N THR A 21 4.33 -10.17 3.46
CA THR A 21 4.74 -10.68 4.78
C THR A 21 3.53 -10.71 5.71
N ASN A 22 3.63 -11.49 6.80
CA ASN A 22 2.53 -11.70 7.74
C ASN A 22 1.31 -12.36 7.05
N ILE A 23 1.59 -13.43 6.30
CA ILE A 23 0.58 -14.28 5.64
C ILE A 23 0.35 -15.51 6.53
N PRO A 24 -0.91 -15.98 6.71
CA PRO A 24 -1.17 -17.18 7.48
C PRO A 24 -0.45 -18.39 6.86
N GLN A 25 0.32 -19.09 7.69
CA GLN A 25 1.06 -20.28 7.31
C GLN A 25 0.18 -21.49 7.61
N LEU A 26 -0.53 -21.94 6.59
CA LEU A 26 -1.09 -23.29 6.55
C LEU A 26 -0.24 -24.07 5.55
N ASP A 27 -0.01 -25.36 5.85
CA ASP A 27 0.94 -26.19 5.10
C ASP A 27 0.63 -26.18 3.60
N ASN A 28 1.67 -25.93 2.79
CA ASN A 28 1.62 -25.92 1.33
C ASN A 28 0.68 -24.89 0.67
N ASN A 29 0.25 -23.85 1.39
CA ASN A 29 -0.48 -22.76 0.77
C ASN A 29 0.33 -22.08 -0.35
N ILE A 30 -0.38 -21.71 -1.40
CA ILE A 30 0.13 -20.91 -2.51
C ILE A 30 -0.58 -19.56 -2.52
N CYS A 31 0.11 -18.54 -3.00
CA CYS A 31 -0.42 -17.20 -3.14
C CYS A 31 -0.21 -16.71 -4.57
N TYR A 32 -1.19 -15.97 -5.08
CA TYR A 32 -1.10 -15.30 -6.37
C TYR A 32 -1.81 -13.96 -6.30
N MET A 33 -1.48 -13.06 -7.23
CA MET A 33 -2.07 -11.74 -7.29
C MET A 33 -2.87 -11.55 -8.57
N GLN A 34 -3.93 -10.75 -8.46
CA GLN A 34 -4.72 -10.29 -9.59
C GLN A 34 -4.72 -8.77 -9.61
N ARG A 35 -4.14 -8.19 -10.66
CA ARG A 35 -3.98 -6.75 -10.88
C ARG A 35 -5.01 -6.25 -11.88
N SER A 36 -5.50 -5.03 -11.68
CA SER A 36 -6.25 -4.27 -12.69
C SER A 36 -5.88 -2.80 -12.67
N ILE A 37 -5.93 -2.14 -13.83
CA ILE A 37 -5.76 -0.69 -13.96
C ILE A 37 -7.01 -0.08 -14.61
N SER A 38 -7.64 0.90 -13.94
CA SER A 38 -8.90 1.49 -14.39
C SER A 38 -8.92 3.00 -14.16
N ASN A 39 -9.82 3.73 -14.82
CA ASN A 39 -9.98 5.18 -14.62
C ASN A 39 -10.82 5.50 -13.35
N SER A 40 -11.31 4.49 -12.65
CA SER A 40 -12.10 4.61 -11.42
C SER A 40 -11.83 3.42 -10.50
N ARG A 41 -12.07 3.59 -9.20
CA ARG A 41 -11.98 2.48 -8.23
C ARG A 41 -13.01 1.40 -8.55
N LEU A 42 -12.57 0.16 -8.75
CA LEU A 42 -13.46 -0.99 -8.87
C LEU A 42 -13.97 -1.35 -7.47
N LYS A 43 -15.29 -1.50 -7.33
CA LYS A 43 -15.92 -1.67 -6.01
C LYS A 43 -15.87 -3.12 -5.52
N THR A 44 -15.81 -4.08 -6.46
CA THR A 44 -15.90 -5.51 -6.14
C THR A 44 -14.82 -6.31 -6.85
N PHE A 45 -14.45 -7.45 -6.26
CA PHE A 45 -13.50 -8.37 -6.88
C PHE A 45 -14.03 -8.98 -8.19
N LYS A 46 -15.36 -9.16 -8.32
CA LYS A 46 -15.98 -9.60 -9.57
C LYS A 46 -15.77 -8.58 -10.69
N GLN A 47 -15.94 -7.28 -10.41
CA GLN A 47 -15.65 -6.22 -11.39
C GLN A 47 -14.18 -6.25 -11.82
N GLN A 48 -13.27 -6.52 -10.88
CA GLN A 48 -11.85 -6.67 -11.16
C GLN A 48 -11.56 -7.87 -12.09
N GLN A 49 -12.19 -9.02 -11.87
CA GLN A 49 -12.02 -10.21 -12.72
C GLN A 49 -12.43 -10.01 -14.17
N HIS A 50 -13.49 -9.24 -14.41
CA HIS A 50 -13.99 -8.98 -15.76
C HIS A 50 -13.45 -7.68 -16.37
N HIS A 51 -12.54 -6.99 -15.68
CA HIS A 51 -11.96 -5.76 -16.21
C HIS A 51 -11.03 -6.06 -17.41
N LYS A 52 -11.04 -5.19 -18.41
CA LYS A 52 -10.32 -5.40 -19.68
C LYS A 52 -8.80 -5.43 -19.50
N ASP A 53 -8.29 -4.58 -18.61
CA ASP A 53 -6.88 -4.49 -18.26
C ASP A 53 -6.69 -5.18 -16.92
N THR A 54 -6.70 -6.51 -16.95
CA THR A 54 -6.51 -7.40 -15.80
C THR A 54 -5.36 -8.35 -16.08
N PHE A 55 -4.55 -8.60 -15.07
CA PHE A 55 -3.43 -9.54 -15.09
C PHE A 55 -3.52 -10.45 -13.86
N THR A 56 -3.24 -11.73 -14.04
CA THR A 56 -3.13 -12.71 -12.94
C THR A 56 -1.74 -13.30 -12.98
N SER A 57 -1.03 -13.27 -11.85
CA SER A 57 0.29 -13.89 -11.75
C SER A 57 0.20 -15.41 -11.73
N LYS A 58 1.35 -16.06 -11.86
CA LYS A 58 1.56 -17.43 -11.43
C LYS A 58 1.30 -17.57 -9.93
N LYS A 59 1.20 -18.84 -9.52
CA LYS A 59 1.05 -19.27 -8.13
C LYS A 59 2.43 -19.44 -7.51
N TYR A 60 2.66 -18.77 -6.40
CA TYR A 60 3.93 -18.78 -5.66
C TYR A 60 3.73 -19.43 -4.29
N PRO A 61 4.68 -20.24 -3.80
CA PRO A 61 4.55 -20.89 -2.50
C PRO A 61 4.65 -19.88 -1.35
N VAL A 62 3.85 -20.09 -0.31
CA VAL A 62 4.00 -19.37 0.96
C VAL A 62 5.05 -20.10 1.80
N LYS A 63 6.09 -19.38 2.24
CA LYS A 63 7.17 -19.90 3.10
C LYS A 63 7.48 -18.89 4.19
N ASP A 64 7.64 -19.34 5.43
CA ASP A 64 7.97 -18.50 6.59
C ASP A 64 7.07 -17.26 6.71
N HIS A 65 5.75 -17.44 6.57
CA HIS A 65 4.75 -16.37 6.55
C HIS A 65 4.94 -15.30 5.44
N LYS A 66 5.66 -15.65 4.36
CA LYS A 66 5.99 -14.74 3.25
C LYS A 66 5.67 -15.37 1.90
N CYS A 67 5.44 -14.51 0.91
CA CYS A 67 5.32 -14.90 -0.49
C CYS A 67 6.07 -13.88 -1.34
N SER A 68 6.98 -14.32 -2.20
CA SER A 68 7.66 -13.46 -3.18
C SER A 68 7.14 -13.75 -4.59
N PHE A 69 6.94 -12.70 -5.39
CA PHE A 69 6.36 -12.80 -6.74
C PHE A 69 7.40 -12.80 -7.87
N GLU A 70 8.70 -12.78 -7.52
CA GLU A 70 9.82 -12.93 -8.46
C GLU A 70 9.65 -12.14 -9.77
N ALA A 71 9.66 -12.82 -10.92
CA ALA A 71 9.54 -12.22 -12.24
C ALA A 71 8.16 -11.59 -12.50
N ASP A 72 7.08 -12.23 -12.04
CA ASP A 72 5.72 -11.71 -12.24
C ASP A 72 5.45 -10.46 -11.40
N GLY A 73 6.27 -10.23 -10.36
CA GLY A 73 6.25 -9.00 -9.58
C GLY A 73 6.71 -7.78 -10.37
N LYS A 74 7.59 -7.96 -11.36
CA LYS A 74 8.16 -6.88 -12.17
C LYS A 74 7.29 -6.66 -13.41
N SER A 75 6.82 -5.44 -13.60
CA SER A 75 5.97 -5.10 -14.74
C SER A 75 6.23 -3.68 -15.22
N VAL A 76 6.24 -3.50 -16.53
CA VAL A 76 6.31 -2.21 -17.21
C VAL A 76 5.05 -2.07 -18.05
N ILE A 77 4.17 -1.15 -17.67
CA ILE A 77 2.81 -1.05 -18.24
C ILE A 77 2.60 0.35 -18.82
N PRO A 78 2.22 0.49 -20.10
CA PRO A 78 1.86 1.78 -20.66
C PRO A 78 0.55 2.29 -20.05
N VAL A 79 0.54 3.51 -19.54
CA VAL A 79 -0.61 4.15 -18.90
C VAL A 79 -0.92 5.47 -19.59
N LYS A 80 -2.17 5.64 -20.00
CA LYS A 80 -2.69 6.91 -20.54
C LYS A 80 -3.48 7.64 -19.46
N LEU A 81 -3.12 8.90 -19.22
CA LEU A 81 -3.83 9.84 -18.35
C LEU A 81 -4.34 11.04 -19.18
N TYR A 82 -5.36 11.72 -18.68
CA TYR A 82 -5.92 12.91 -19.32
C TYR A 82 -5.67 14.11 -18.42
N ALA A 83 -4.95 15.11 -18.94
CA ALA A 83 -4.73 16.38 -18.26
C ALA A 83 -5.84 17.37 -18.65
N ASP A 84 -6.41 18.08 -17.67
CA ASP A 84 -7.33 19.18 -17.91
C ASP A 84 -6.55 20.50 -18.04
N PRO A 85 -6.44 21.09 -19.24
CA PRO A 85 -5.71 22.36 -19.40
C PRO A 85 -6.39 23.54 -18.70
N LYS A 86 -7.67 23.44 -18.33
CA LYS A 86 -8.41 24.51 -17.64
C LYS A 86 -8.17 24.52 -16.14
N ASP A 87 -7.79 23.39 -15.59
CA ASP A 87 -7.53 23.20 -14.17
C ASP A 87 -6.04 22.96 -13.94
N ASN A 88 -5.19 23.88 -14.42
CA ASN A 88 -3.74 23.83 -14.23
C ASN A 88 -3.09 22.45 -14.55
N TYR A 89 -3.57 21.78 -15.61
CA TYR A 89 -3.12 20.44 -16.01
C TYR A 89 -3.33 19.34 -14.95
N THR A 90 -4.36 19.47 -14.10
CA THR A 90 -4.79 18.40 -13.20
C THR A 90 -5.03 17.11 -13.98
N LEU A 91 -4.45 16.01 -13.49
CA LEU A 91 -4.57 14.71 -14.11
C LEU A 91 -5.83 13.99 -13.66
N SER A 92 -6.52 13.36 -14.62
CA SER A 92 -7.62 12.44 -14.37
C SER A 92 -7.14 11.23 -13.56
N ASP A 93 -7.95 10.81 -12.59
CA ASP A 93 -7.72 9.62 -11.78
C ASP A 93 -7.36 8.38 -12.58
N LYS A 94 -6.46 7.57 -12.00
CA LYS A 94 -6.09 6.27 -12.54
C LYS A 94 -5.75 5.32 -11.41
N TRP A 95 -6.58 4.30 -11.25
CA TRP A 95 -6.54 3.40 -10.12
C TRP A 95 -5.82 2.10 -10.49
N LEU A 96 -4.79 1.76 -9.71
CA LEU A 96 -4.18 0.44 -9.64
C LEU A 96 -4.83 -0.32 -8.49
N GLN A 97 -5.38 -1.49 -8.80
CA GLN A 97 -5.91 -2.40 -7.78
C GLN A 97 -5.24 -3.77 -7.91
N ILE A 98 -4.77 -4.30 -6.79
CA ILE A 98 -4.19 -5.65 -6.73
C ILE A 98 -4.88 -6.40 -5.60
N THR A 99 -5.58 -7.48 -5.93
CA THR A 99 -6.12 -8.41 -4.96
C THR A 99 -5.17 -9.60 -4.81
N PHE A 100 -4.82 -9.93 -3.58
CA PHE A 100 -3.99 -11.09 -3.25
C PHE A 100 -4.88 -12.23 -2.78
N ILE A 101 -4.67 -13.41 -3.34
CA ILE A 101 -5.43 -14.63 -3.04
C ILE A 101 -4.48 -15.67 -2.50
N ILE A 102 -4.89 -16.33 -1.43
CA ILE A 102 -4.27 -17.54 -0.91
C ILE A 102 -5.14 -18.72 -1.34
N GLU A 103 -4.50 -19.80 -1.78
CA GLU A 103 -5.15 -21.03 -2.19
C GLU A 103 -4.47 -22.19 -1.49
N ASP A 104 -5.28 -23.07 -0.92
CA ASP A 104 -4.85 -24.37 -0.42
C ASP A 104 -4.96 -25.37 -1.58
N PRO A 105 -3.85 -25.92 -2.09
CA PRO A 105 -3.86 -26.86 -3.20
C PRO A 105 -4.59 -28.19 -2.90
N GLN A 106 -4.69 -28.60 -1.63
CA GLN A 106 -5.31 -29.86 -1.25
C GLN A 106 -6.84 -29.77 -1.26
N THR A 107 -7.37 -28.69 -0.66
CA THR A 107 -8.82 -28.46 -0.58
C THR A 107 -9.35 -27.66 -1.77
N ASN A 108 -8.46 -27.09 -2.59
CA ASN A 108 -8.77 -26.11 -3.63
C ASN A 108 -9.56 -24.90 -3.09
N SER A 109 -9.45 -24.65 -1.77
CA SER A 109 -10.07 -23.51 -1.10
C SER A 109 -9.31 -22.25 -1.47
N LYS A 110 -10.03 -21.21 -1.85
CA LYS A 110 -9.47 -19.91 -2.24
C LYS A 110 -10.00 -18.83 -1.32
N GLU A 111 -9.09 -18.05 -0.76
CA GLU A 111 -9.44 -16.97 0.14
C GLU A 111 -8.72 -15.68 -0.26
N LYS A 112 -9.42 -14.55 -0.13
CA LYS A 112 -8.82 -13.25 -0.34
C LYS A 112 -7.99 -12.85 0.89
N LEU A 113 -6.69 -12.67 0.68
CA LEU A 113 -5.78 -12.20 1.72
C LEU A 113 -5.92 -10.69 1.98
N GLY A 114 -6.23 -9.93 0.94
CA GLY A 114 -6.43 -8.48 1.02
C GLY A 114 -6.29 -7.79 -0.33
N LEU A 115 -6.27 -6.46 -0.33
CA LEU A 115 -6.14 -5.66 -1.54
C LEU A 115 -5.29 -4.39 -1.37
N LEU A 116 -4.55 -4.06 -2.43
CA LEU A 116 -3.96 -2.74 -2.66
C LEU A 116 -4.92 -1.92 -3.53
N GLU A 117 -5.12 -0.66 -3.15
CA GLU A 117 -5.87 0.36 -3.90
C GLU A 117 -5.03 1.63 -3.95
N LEU A 118 -4.54 1.99 -5.13
CA LEU A 118 -3.59 3.08 -5.29
C LEU A 118 -4.00 3.98 -6.45
N ASN A 119 -4.01 5.30 -6.24
CA ASN A 119 -4.14 6.25 -7.34
C ASN A 119 -2.76 6.52 -7.94
N LEU A 120 -2.57 6.16 -9.20
CA LEU A 120 -1.30 6.34 -9.90
C LEU A 120 -0.96 7.81 -10.11
N THR A 121 -1.96 8.70 -10.14
CA THR A 121 -1.72 10.15 -10.29
C THR A 121 -0.92 10.74 -9.12
N GLU A 122 -0.99 10.15 -7.92
CA GLU A 122 -0.22 10.57 -6.74
C GLU A 122 1.30 10.40 -6.93
N TYR A 123 1.73 9.62 -7.93
CA TYR A 123 3.13 9.23 -8.15
C TYR A 123 3.72 9.76 -9.45
N VAL A 124 2.99 10.59 -10.20
CA VAL A 124 3.41 11.09 -11.51
C VAL A 124 4.61 12.03 -11.43
N ASN A 125 4.72 12.81 -10.35
CA ASN A 125 5.80 13.78 -10.18
C ASN A 125 7.06 13.19 -9.52
N GLU A 126 7.06 11.89 -9.20
CA GLU A 126 8.23 11.24 -8.65
C GLU A 126 9.35 11.19 -9.69
N ARG A 127 10.59 11.46 -9.26
CA ARG A 127 11.78 11.46 -10.14
C ARG A 127 12.49 10.12 -10.18
N SER A 128 12.20 9.25 -9.21
CA SER A 128 12.79 7.93 -9.07
C SER A 128 11.78 6.95 -8.51
N PRO A 129 11.99 5.63 -8.69
CA PRO A 129 11.12 4.63 -8.09
C PRO A 129 10.99 4.81 -6.57
N VAL A 130 9.75 4.81 -6.09
CA VAL A 130 9.43 4.92 -4.67
C VAL A 130 9.19 3.52 -4.13
N ASN A 131 9.91 3.15 -3.08
CA ASN A 131 9.70 1.91 -2.34
C ASN A 131 8.63 2.13 -1.28
N LEU A 132 7.65 1.23 -1.21
CA LEU A 132 6.47 1.34 -0.38
C LEU A 132 6.24 0.03 0.39
N ARG A 133 5.83 0.20 1.65
CA ARG A 133 5.15 -0.85 2.42
C ARG A 133 3.66 -0.50 2.40
N TYR A 134 2.78 -1.49 2.39
CA TYR A 134 1.35 -1.22 2.39
C TYR A 134 0.62 -2.30 3.16
N LEU A 135 -0.09 -1.89 4.22
CA LEU A 135 -0.98 -2.77 4.94
C LEU A 135 -2.20 -3.06 4.06
N LEU A 136 -2.37 -4.32 3.65
CA LEU A 136 -3.45 -4.70 2.76
C LEU A 136 -4.81 -4.35 3.36
N LYS A 137 -5.66 -3.69 2.56
CA LYS A 137 -7.05 -3.42 2.95
C LYS A 137 -7.86 -4.72 2.92
N LYS A 138 -8.88 -4.79 3.78
CA LYS A 138 -9.76 -5.97 3.92
C LYS A 138 -8.95 -7.26 4.13
N SER A 139 -7.85 -7.16 4.90
CA SER A 139 -6.99 -8.28 5.23
C SER A 139 -7.33 -8.83 6.60
N LYS A 140 -7.43 -10.16 6.71
CA LYS A 140 -7.68 -10.84 7.99
C LYS A 140 -6.43 -10.92 8.88
N THR A 141 -5.26 -10.88 8.28
CA THR A 141 -3.98 -11.16 8.96
C THR A 141 -3.05 -9.97 8.97
N ASN A 142 -3.52 -8.75 8.69
CA ASN A 142 -2.68 -7.55 8.63
C ASN A 142 -1.44 -7.75 7.75
N SER A 143 -1.63 -8.38 6.58
CA SER A 143 -0.52 -8.68 5.68
C SER A 143 0.06 -7.39 5.09
N ILE A 144 1.38 -7.33 5.06
CA ILE A 144 2.12 -6.15 4.58
C ILE A 144 2.71 -6.48 3.21
N LEU A 145 2.32 -5.69 2.22
CA LEU A 145 2.87 -5.70 0.87
C LEU A 145 4.12 -4.83 0.81
N LYS A 146 5.18 -5.35 0.19
CA LYS A 146 6.39 -4.61 -0.16
C LYS A 146 6.45 -4.47 -1.68
N PHE A 147 6.56 -3.24 -2.17
CA PHE A 147 6.62 -2.98 -3.60
C PHE A 147 7.30 -1.66 -3.93
N SER A 148 7.76 -1.50 -5.16
CA SER A 148 8.19 -0.22 -5.70
C SER A 148 7.32 0.23 -6.86
N ILE A 149 7.14 1.54 -7.00
CA ILE A 149 6.36 2.15 -8.06
C ILE A 149 7.07 3.36 -8.65
N PHE A 150 7.01 3.50 -9.97
CA PHE A 150 7.47 4.68 -10.69
C PHE A 150 6.55 4.95 -11.88
N VAL A 151 6.06 6.18 -12.02
CA VAL A 151 5.21 6.58 -13.14
C VAL A 151 6.01 7.51 -14.04
N LYS A 152 6.68 6.94 -15.03
CA LYS A 152 7.58 7.65 -15.93
C LYS A 152 6.81 8.34 -17.04
N HIS A 153 6.97 9.65 -17.18
CA HIS A 153 6.43 10.37 -18.32
C HIS A 153 7.23 10.06 -19.61
N LEU A 154 6.53 9.81 -20.73
CA LEU A 154 7.16 9.37 -21.98
C LEU A 154 7.42 10.48 -22.99
N GLN A 155 6.76 11.64 -22.87
CA GLN A 155 6.72 12.65 -23.94
C GLN A 155 7.42 13.98 -23.59
N SER A 156 7.74 14.25 -22.33
CA SER A 156 8.48 15.45 -21.91
C SER A 156 9.70 15.07 -21.11
N ASP A 157 10.65 16.00 -21.07
CA ASP A 157 11.64 16.04 -20.02
C ASP A 157 10.95 16.00 -18.63
N GLN A 158 11.55 15.31 -17.67
CA GLN A 158 10.99 15.08 -16.32
C GLN A 158 10.87 16.37 -15.48
N SER A 159 11.08 17.53 -16.11
CA SER A 159 11.00 18.87 -15.54
C SER A 159 9.56 19.41 -15.43
N PHE A 160 8.58 18.81 -16.12
CA PHE A 160 7.18 19.23 -16.00
C PHE A 160 6.52 18.62 -14.76
N GLU A 161 5.98 19.47 -13.89
CA GLU A 161 5.28 19.05 -12.67
C GLU A 161 3.77 19.17 -12.87
N TYR A 162 3.05 18.06 -12.68
CA TYR A 162 1.60 18.02 -12.83
C TYR A 162 0.90 18.42 -11.52
N ASN A 163 -0.28 19.00 -11.62
CA ASN A 163 -1.13 19.16 -10.44
C ASN A 163 -1.70 17.78 -10.04
N ILE A 164 -1.29 17.29 -8.88
CA ILE A 164 -1.64 15.96 -8.36
C ILE A 164 -2.47 16.10 -7.08
N PRO A 165 -3.40 15.18 -6.80
CA PRO A 165 -4.07 15.16 -5.50
C PRO A 165 -3.04 14.99 -4.38
N ASN A 166 -3.33 15.55 -3.21
CA ASN A 166 -2.55 15.26 -2.01
C ASN A 166 -2.41 13.75 -1.84
N LYS A 167 -1.19 13.27 -1.56
CA LYS A 167 -0.94 11.85 -1.39
C LYS A 167 -1.86 11.31 -0.30
N THR A 168 -2.80 10.47 -0.72
CA THR A 168 -3.67 9.75 0.22
C THR A 168 -2.86 8.67 0.94
N THR A 169 -1.81 8.19 0.26
CA THR A 169 -0.89 7.15 0.71
C THR A 169 0.20 7.73 1.62
N SER A 170 -0.05 7.81 2.92
CA SER A 170 1.08 7.73 3.85
C SER A 170 1.55 6.27 3.85
N GLN A 171 2.86 6.07 3.74
CA GLN A 171 3.53 4.80 3.41
C GLN A 171 3.21 3.61 4.33
N ILE A 172 2.41 3.77 5.39
CA ILE A 172 1.87 2.70 6.23
C ILE A 172 0.41 2.98 6.65
N TYR A 173 0.00 4.25 6.79
CA TYR A 173 -1.22 4.56 7.55
C TYR A 173 -2.53 4.51 6.79
N GLN A 174 -2.61 4.30 5.46
CA GLN A 174 -3.95 4.27 4.85
C GLN A 174 -4.76 3.02 5.23
N GLY A 175 -4.11 1.86 5.34
CA GLY A 175 -4.75 0.66 5.91
C GLY A 175 -5.16 0.88 7.37
N LEU A 176 -4.29 1.51 8.16
CA LEU A 176 -4.58 1.81 9.57
C LEU A 176 -5.67 2.88 9.75
N LYS A 177 -5.68 3.94 8.93
CA LYS A 177 -6.65 5.04 8.99
C LYS A 177 -8.05 4.53 8.69
N ASP A 178 -8.22 3.69 7.67
CA ASP A 178 -9.51 3.08 7.36
C ASP A 178 -9.94 2.11 8.47
N THR A 179 -9.05 1.30 9.05
CA THR A 179 -9.37 0.42 10.19
C THR A 179 -9.72 1.19 11.47
N ILE A 180 -9.04 2.29 11.75
CA ILE A 180 -9.33 3.18 12.89
C ILE A 180 -10.71 3.84 12.69
N VAL A 181 -11.01 4.32 11.47
CA VAL A 181 -12.31 4.92 11.15
C VAL A 181 -13.43 3.87 11.19
N GLU A 182 -13.21 2.65 10.70
CA GLU A 182 -14.19 1.55 10.79
C GLU A 182 -14.50 1.17 12.25
N HIS A 183 -13.49 1.14 13.14
CA HIS A 183 -13.71 0.86 14.58
C HIS A 183 -14.43 2.00 15.33
N HIS A 184 -14.41 3.23 14.82
CA HIS A 184 -15.13 4.34 15.42
C HIS A 184 -16.62 4.40 15.00
N VAL A 185 -17.02 3.68 13.95
CA VAL A 185 -18.39 3.72 13.42
C VAL A 185 -19.23 2.51 13.87
N SER A 186 -18.61 1.49 14.50
CA SER A 186 -19.30 0.23 14.84
C SER A 186 -19.18 -0.22 16.29
N ASP A 187 -19.12 0.68 17.27
CA ASP A 187 -19.48 0.31 18.63
C ASP A 187 -20.03 1.52 19.39
N SER A 188 -21.29 1.42 19.81
CA SER A 188 -21.89 2.20 20.88
C SER A 188 -21.20 1.87 22.21
N LYS A 189 -19.90 2.18 22.35
CA LYS A 189 -19.20 1.95 23.62
C LYS A 189 -19.66 2.99 24.63
N SER A 190 -19.91 2.53 25.85
CA SER A 190 -20.31 3.37 26.97
C SER A 190 -19.25 4.46 27.20
N GLY A 191 -19.63 5.64 27.70
CA GLY A 191 -18.68 6.72 28.00
C GLY A 191 -17.54 6.28 28.94
N ALA A 192 -17.76 5.24 29.74
CA ALA A 192 -16.75 4.62 30.59
C ALA A 192 -15.68 3.87 29.80
N ASP A 193 -16.04 3.10 28.76
CA ASP A 193 -15.09 2.37 27.91
C ASP A 193 -14.20 3.32 27.11
N GLN A 194 -14.77 4.44 26.66
CA GLN A 194 -14.00 5.46 25.94
C GLN A 194 -13.02 6.18 26.87
N MET A 195 -13.43 6.47 28.11
CA MET A 195 -12.56 7.02 29.14
C MET A 195 -11.46 6.02 29.55
N LEU A 196 -11.77 4.73 29.64
CA LEU A 196 -10.80 3.67 29.95
C LEU A 196 -9.78 3.53 28.82
N CYS A 197 -10.22 3.50 27.56
CA CYS A 197 -9.34 3.56 26.38
C CYS A 197 -8.44 4.80 26.40
N ASP A 198 -8.99 5.97 26.75
CA ASP A 198 -8.21 7.22 26.83
C ASP A 198 -7.17 7.17 27.95
N ILE A 199 -7.51 6.64 29.12
CA ILE A 199 -6.59 6.47 30.25
C ILE A 199 -5.51 5.45 29.89
N VAL A 200 -5.88 4.31 29.30
CA VAL A 200 -4.94 3.29 28.84
C VAL A 200 -3.98 3.87 27.81
N ASN A 201 -4.49 4.57 26.80
CA ASN A 201 -3.68 5.22 25.77
C ASN A 201 -2.76 6.30 26.34
N LYS A 202 -3.25 7.13 27.28
CA LYS A 202 -2.43 8.12 27.98
C LYS A 202 -1.35 7.45 28.81
N THR A 203 -1.69 6.40 29.56
CA THR A 203 -0.75 5.66 30.41
C THR A 203 0.35 5.03 29.57
N PHE A 204 0.00 4.37 28.46
CA PHE A 204 1.01 3.88 27.50
C PHE A 204 1.85 5.04 26.96
N ARG A 205 1.26 6.14 26.47
CA ARG A 205 2.06 7.29 26.01
C ARG A 205 3.04 7.79 27.07
N PHE A 206 2.61 7.88 28.32
CA PHE A 206 3.47 8.27 29.45
C PHE A 206 4.60 7.27 29.69
N THR A 207 4.34 5.95 29.66
CA THR A 207 5.40 4.96 29.82
C THR A 207 6.42 5.05 28.68
N TRP A 208 5.97 5.30 27.45
CA TRP A 208 6.86 5.46 26.30
C TRP A 208 7.67 6.77 26.34
N GLN A 209 7.11 7.86 26.85
CA GLN A 209 7.82 9.14 27.04
C GLN A 209 8.83 9.08 28.20
N TYR A 210 8.55 8.34 29.26
CA TYR A 210 9.44 8.25 30.41
C TYR A 210 10.69 7.37 30.16
N ILE A 211 10.68 6.57 29.08
CA ILE A 211 11.82 5.75 28.64
C ILE A 211 12.95 6.61 28.02
N GLU A 212 12.73 7.91 27.78
CA GLU A 212 13.66 8.83 27.11
C GLU A 212 15.02 9.07 27.79
N SER A 213 15.29 8.54 29.00
CA SER A 213 16.52 8.86 29.74
C SER A 213 17.46 7.69 30.07
N ARG A 214 17.11 6.43 29.75
CA ARG A 214 17.91 5.27 30.20
C ARG A 214 18.20 4.18 29.17
N TYR A 215 17.65 4.25 27.96
CA TYR A 215 17.87 3.24 26.94
C TYR A 215 18.52 3.84 25.69
N GLU A 216 19.52 3.15 25.15
CA GLU A 216 20.13 3.46 23.86
C GLU A 216 19.23 3.06 22.67
N GLU A 217 17.92 2.85 22.89
CA GLU A 217 16.93 2.46 21.88
C GLU A 217 16.39 3.65 21.09
N TYR A 218 15.58 3.39 20.06
CA TYR A 218 14.85 4.44 19.34
C TYR A 218 13.69 4.97 20.18
N THR A 219 13.47 6.28 20.13
CA THR A 219 12.18 6.86 20.56
C THR A 219 11.04 6.28 19.71
N PRO A 220 9.78 6.30 20.17
CA PRO A 220 8.63 5.85 19.36
C PRO A 220 8.60 6.49 17.96
N SER A 221 8.92 7.78 17.88
CA SER A 221 8.96 8.53 16.62
C SER A 221 10.09 8.08 15.71
N GLU A 222 11.26 7.76 16.25
CA GLU A 222 12.40 7.23 15.49
C GLU A 222 12.16 5.79 15.06
N CYS A 223 11.54 4.96 15.91
CA CYS A 223 11.14 3.59 15.59
C CYS A 223 10.19 3.58 14.38
N ILE A 224 9.16 4.44 14.42
CA ILE A 224 8.23 4.62 13.29
C ILE A 224 9.01 5.07 12.05
N ARG A 225 9.89 6.06 12.18
CA ARG A 225 10.68 6.59 11.05
C ARG A 225 11.58 5.52 10.44
N ASP A 226 12.23 4.69 11.27
CA ASP A 226 13.06 3.57 10.85
C ASP A 226 12.25 2.54 10.05
N ILE A 227 11.09 2.14 10.55
CA ILE A 227 10.20 1.18 9.86
C ILE A 227 9.67 1.77 8.55
N VAL A 228 9.30 3.04 8.54
CA VAL A 228 8.57 3.70 7.45
C VAL A 228 9.51 4.21 6.37
N GLU A 229 10.48 5.05 6.73
CA GLU A 229 11.30 5.81 5.80
C GLU A 229 12.60 5.08 5.45
N TYR A 230 13.21 4.41 6.43
CA TYR A 230 14.52 3.76 6.26
C TYR A 230 14.43 2.26 5.97
N ASN A 231 13.22 1.71 5.85
CA ASN A 231 12.97 0.30 5.58
C ASN A 231 13.60 -0.65 6.63
N GLY A 232 13.85 -0.14 7.83
CA GLY A 232 14.37 -0.90 8.96
C GLY A 232 13.30 -1.77 9.62
N ASN A 233 13.65 -2.31 10.79
CA ASN A 233 12.83 -3.21 11.59
C ASN A 233 12.27 -2.54 12.86
N GLY A 234 12.56 -1.25 13.07
CA GLY A 234 12.12 -0.48 14.23
C GLY A 234 13.01 -0.63 15.45
N TRP A 235 14.11 -1.38 15.34
CA TRP A 235 15.07 -1.58 16.43
C TRP A 235 16.32 -0.76 16.14
N LYS A 236 16.77 0.00 17.14
CA LYS A 236 18.04 0.71 17.03
C LYS A 236 19.16 -0.34 16.98
N LYS A 237 20.15 -0.09 16.13
CA LYS A 237 21.33 -0.96 16.01
C LYS A 237 22.48 -0.39 16.81
N ASN A 238 23.25 -1.27 17.44
CA ASN A 238 24.52 -0.93 18.08
C ASN A 238 25.63 -0.71 17.02
N ASP A 239 26.83 -0.33 17.47
CA ASP A 239 27.99 -0.07 16.60
C ASP A 239 28.41 -1.30 15.76
N GLU A 240 28.00 -2.49 16.17
CA GLU A 240 28.26 -3.77 15.48
C GLU A 240 27.14 -4.12 14.47
N GLY A 241 26.10 -3.29 14.34
CA GLY A 241 24.97 -3.49 13.44
C GLY A 241 23.93 -4.50 13.92
N MET A 242 24.04 -4.97 15.17
CA MET A 242 23.08 -5.83 15.85
C MET A 242 21.97 -4.97 16.46
N ASN A 243 20.74 -5.47 16.51
CA ASN A 243 19.68 -4.77 17.24
C ASN A 243 20.02 -4.76 18.73
N TYR A 244 19.81 -3.62 19.40
CA TYR A 244 19.76 -3.58 20.87
C TYR A 244 18.65 -4.50 21.39
#